data_AF-A0A935PRC1-F1
#
_entry.id   AF-A0A935PRC1-F1
#
_cell.length_a   1.000
_cell.length_b   1.000
_cell.length_c   1.000
_cell.angle_alpha   90.00
_cell.angle_beta   90.00
_cell.angle_gamma   90.00
#
_symmetry.space_group_name_H-M   'P 1'
#
loop_
_entity.id
_entity.type
_entity.pdbx_description
1 polymer ?
#
loop_
_entity_poly.entity_id
_entity_poly.type
_entity_poly.pdbx_seq_one_letter_code
_entity_poly.pdbx_strand_id
1 'polypeptide(L)'
;MAATLGATGVSAIAGRLERLLREGERDEGKLAPAVAQFEDACAQIAQKLAEVLSADEGAASAPVDAAHARAALNDLEALLAEDDVRAGAYFTEHAARIAFALGPVAEDVGRHIAAFQFVEALTLLRDARRAAGPGLPT
;
A
#
# COMPACT_ATOMS: atom_id res chain seq x y z
N MET A 1 23.40 -0.57 -15.93
CA MET A 1 24.45 -0.58 -14.88
C MET A 1 24.16 0.33 -13.67
N ALA A 2 23.11 1.18 -13.68
CA ALA A 2 22.77 2.03 -12.53
C ALA A 2 21.99 1.31 -11.40
N ALA A 3 21.30 0.20 -11.70
CA ALA A 3 20.46 -0.54 -10.74
C ALA A 3 21.27 -1.13 -9.57
N THR A 4 22.47 -1.63 -9.84
CA THR A 4 23.32 -2.25 -8.81
C THR A 4 23.94 -1.23 -7.86
N LEU A 5 24.25 -0.02 -8.31
CA LEU A 5 24.87 1.02 -7.47
C LEU A 5 23.93 1.59 -6.39
N GLY A 6 22.62 1.65 -6.65
CA GLY A 6 21.62 2.09 -5.66
C GLY A 6 21.38 1.07 -4.53
N ALA A 7 21.34 -0.22 -4.88
CA ALA A 7 21.12 -1.31 -3.92
C ALA A 7 22.30 -1.47 -2.94
N THR A 8 23.55 -1.26 -3.39
CA THR A 8 24.74 -1.32 -2.50
C THR A 8 24.78 -0.16 -1.51
N GLY A 9 24.25 1.02 -1.87
CA GLY A 9 24.18 2.18 -0.99
C GLY A 9 23.22 1.98 0.18
N VAL A 10 22.03 1.44 -0.07
CA VAL A 10 21.03 1.16 0.99
C VAL A 10 21.51 0.07 1.95
N SER A 11 22.17 -0.97 1.46
CA SER A 11 22.73 -2.02 2.32
C SER A 11 23.82 -1.47 3.27
N ALA A 12 24.65 -0.53 2.80
CA ALA A 12 25.65 0.11 3.63
C ALA A 12 25.03 1.03 4.72
N ILE A 13 23.95 1.75 4.39
CA ILE A 13 23.23 2.62 5.32
C ILE A 13 22.47 1.77 6.36
N ALA A 14 21.79 0.71 5.94
CA ALA A 14 21.14 -0.26 6.82
C ALA A 14 22.14 -0.91 7.79
N GLY A 15 23.30 -1.33 7.29
CA GLY A 15 24.36 -1.92 8.12
C GLY A 15 25.01 -0.94 9.10
N ARG A 16 24.93 0.37 8.84
CA ARG A 16 25.36 1.41 9.80
C ARG A 16 24.32 1.60 10.90
N LEU A 17 23.03 1.65 10.54
CA LEU A 17 21.93 1.77 11.49
C LEU A 17 21.84 0.54 12.41
N GLU A 18 21.96 -0.67 11.84
CA GLU A 18 21.97 -1.92 12.62
C GLU A 18 23.12 -1.96 13.63
N ARG A 19 24.29 -1.42 13.27
CA ARG A 19 25.45 -1.37 14.15
C ARG A 19 25.23 -0.41 15.32
N LEU A 20 24.68 0.78 15.06
CA LEU A 20 24.34 1.75 16.11
C LEU A 20 23.30 1.18 17.08
N LEU A 21 22.29 0.49 16.56
CA LEU A 21 21.27 -0.19 17.38
C LEU A 21 21.88 -1.33 18.21
N ARG A 22 22.78 -2.13 17.63
CA ARG A 22 23.44 -3.26 18.30
C ARG A 22 24.45 -2.83 19.35
N GLU A 23 25.12 -1.71 19.14
CA GLU A 23 26.03 -1.06 20.11
C GLU A 23 25.26 -0.36 21.25
N GLY A 24 23.93 -0.33 21.17
CA GLY A 24 23.07 0.29 22.17
C GLY A 24 23.21 1.80 22.21
N GLU A 25 23.56 2.44 21.08
CA GLU A 25 23.63 3.88 20.97
C GLU A 25 22.25 4.47 21.34
N ARG A 26 22.25 5.50 22.17
CA ARG A 26 21.04 6.20 22.63
C ARG A 26 21.08 7.69 22.35
N ASP A 27 22.20 8.17 21.81
CA ASP A 27 22.34 9.54 21.38
C ASP A 27 21.46 9.80 20.17
N GLU A 28 20.36 10.50 20.42
CA GLU A 28 19.39 10.91 19.41
C GLU A 28 20.03 11.76 18.31
N GLY A 29 21.09 12.52 18.64
CA GLY A 29 21.86 13.30 17.67
C GLY A 29 22.66 12.46 16.66
N LYS A 30 22.86 11.17 16.93
CA LYS A 30 23.49 10.21 16.00
C LYS A 30 22.50 9.26 15.36
N LEU A 31 21.43 8.91 16.06
CA LEU A 31 20.36 8.03 15.58
C LEU A 31 19.46 8.73 14.56
N ALA A 32 18.95 9.91 14.88
CA ALA A 32 18.05 10.66 13.99
C ALA A 32 18.64 10.88 12.58
N PRO A 33 19.91 11.31 12.41
CA PRO A 33 20.47 11.46 11.06
C PRO A 33 20.71 10.12 10.35
N ALA A 34 20.98 9.02 11.08
CA ALA A 34 21.15 7.70 10.48
C ALA A 34 19.82 7.12 9.98
N VAL A 35 18.73 7.35 10.72
CA VAL A 35 17.36 7.00 10.31
C VAL A 35 16.94 7.84 9.11
N ALA A 36 17.13 9.17 9.15
CA ALA A 36 16.82 10.05 8.02
C ALA A 36 17.58 9.66 6.74
N GLN A 37 18.87 9.33 6.85
CA GLN A 37 19.66 8.83 5.71
C GLN A 37 19.12 7.52 5.14
N PHE A 38 18.59 6.64 5.99
CA PHE A 38 17.99 5.38 5.55
C PHE A 38 16.66 5.61 4.85
N GLU A 39 15.80 6.45 5.42
CA GLU A 39 14.52 6.86 4.82
C GLU A 39 14.70 7.52 3.46
N ASP A 40 15.65 8.47 3.35
CA ASP A 40 16.00 9.12 2.08
C ASP A 40 16.45 8.12 1.01
N ALA A 41 17.24 7.13 1.41
CA ALA A 41 17.75 6.12 0.49
C ALA A 41 16.65 5.15 0.05
N CYS A 42 15.73 4.79 0.95
CA CYS A 42 14.52 4.03 0.61
C CYS A 42 13.61 4.82 -0.35
N ALA A 43 13.40 6.11 -0.09
CA ALA A 43 12.59 6.98 -0.94
C ALA A 43 13.19 7.11 -2.35
N GLN A 44 14.52 7.24 -2.47
CA GLN A 44 15.19 7.28 -3.78
C GLN A 44 15.06 5.97 -4.57
N ILE A 45 15.12 4.81 -3.90
CA ILE A 45 14.87 3.53 -4.57
C ILE A 45 13.42 3.44 -5.02
N ALA A 46 12.46 3.79 -4.16
CA ALA A 46 11.05 3.77 -4.49
C ALA A 46 10.74 4.70 -5.69
N GLN A 47 11.34 5.89 -5.73
CA GLN A 47 11.19 6.84 -6.83
C GLN A 47 11.76 6.29 -8.13
N LYS A 48 12.97 5.73 -8.11
CA LYS A 48 13.58 5.12 -9.31
C LYS A 48 12.82 3.90 -9.80
N LEU A 49 12.29 3.11 -8.88
CA LEU A 49 11.44 1.98 -9.23
C LEU A 49 10.13 2.47 -9.88
N ALA A 50 9.51 3.51 -9.32
CA ALA A 50 8.34 4.13 -9.90
C ALA A 50 8.61 4.74 -11.29
N GLU A 51 9.77 5.36 -11.50
CA GLU A 51 10.19 5.90 -12.80
C GLU A 51 10.39 4.79 -13.84
N VAL A 52 11.01 3.66 -13.45
CA VAL A 52 11.20 2.51 -14.34
C VAL A 52 9.88 1.83 -14.67
N LEU A 53 8.99 1.67 -13.70
CA LEU A 53 7.65 1.10 -13.91
C LEU A 53 6.78 2.03 -14.77
N SER A 54 6.85 3.34 -14.55
CA SER A 54 6.12 4.35 -15.33
C SER A 54 6.67 4.55 -16.75
N ALA A 55 7.92 4.15 -17.00
CA ALA A 55 8.51 4.19 -18.34
C ALA A 55 8.14 2.96 -19.19
N ASP A 56 7.72 1.85 -18.56
CA ASP A 56 7.25 0.63 -19.23
C ASP A 56 5.74 0.67 -19.51
N GLU A 57 4.97 1.43 -18.71
CA GLU A 57 3.53 1.63 -18.89
C GLU A 57 3.22 3.08 -19.27
N GLY A 58 2.85 3.31 -20.53
CA GLY A 58 2.42 4.61 -21.05
C GLY A 58 1.28 5.26 -20.23
N ALA A 59 1.67 6.07 -19.26
CA ALA A 59 1.17 7.40 -18.88
C ALA A 59 -0.27 7.78 -19.27
N ALA A 60 -1.20 7.73 -18.29
CA ALA A 60 -2.24 8.76 -18.00
C ALA A 60 -3.27 8.33 -16.95
N SER A 61 -3.38 7.04 -16.60
CA SER A 61 -4.55 6.52 -15.85
C SER A 61 -4.33 6.31 -14.35
N ALA A 62 -3.08 6.09 -13.89
CA ALA A 62 -2.79 5.60 -12.54
C ALA A 62 -3.26 6.49 -11.35
N PRO A 63 -3.07 7.83 -11.34
CA PRO A 63 -3.48 8.67 -10.20
C PRO A 63 -5.00 8.72 -10.06
N VAL A 64 -5.67 8.75 -11.21
CA VAL A 64 -7.13 8.83 -11.33
C VAL A 64 -7.75 7.48 -10.94
N ASP A 65 -7.14 6.37 -11.36
CA ASP A 65 -7.59 5.02 -10.99
C ASP A 65 -7.42 4.72 -9.50
N ALA A 66 -6.34 5.19 -8.88
CA ALA A 66 -6.15 5.09 -7.44
C ALA A 66 -7.20 5.89 -6.65
N ALA A 67 -7.51 7.12 -7.07
CA ALA A 67 -8.55 7.94 -6.45
C ALA A 67 -9.94 7.30 -6.60
N HIS A 68 -10.28 6.79 -7.79
CA HIS A 68 -11.54 6.10 -8.03
C HIS A 68 -11.66 4.78 -7.27
N ALA A 69 -10.57 4.02 -7.16
CA ALA A 69 -10.56 2.80 -6.37
C ALA A 69 -10.73 3.11 -4.88
N ARG A 70 -10.11 4.18 -4.37
CA ARG A 70 -10.26 4.60 -2.96
C ARG A 70 -11.69 5.07 -2.66
N ALA A 71 -12.31 5.82 -3.58
CA ALA A 71 -13.72 6.19 -3.49
C ALA A 71 -14.61 4.94 -3.47
N ALA A 72 -14.39 4.00 -4.39
CA ALA A 72 -15.16 2.76 -4.44
C ALA A 72 -15.05 1.93 -3.15
N LEU A 73 -13.87 1.87 -2.54
CA LEU A 73 -13.70 1.19 -1.25
C LEU A 73 -14.39 1.91 -0.09
N ASN A 74 -14.45 3.25 -0.10
CA ASN A 74 -15.13 4.01 0.95
C ASN A 74 -16.65 3.82 0.86
N ASP A 75 -17.21 3.86 -0.36
CA ASP A 75 -18.65 3.62 -0.58
C ASP A 75 -19.02 2.18 -0.22
N LEU A 76 -18.19 1.20 -0.61
CA LEU A 76 -18.39 -0.19 -0.22
C LEU A 76 -18.34 -0.35 1.31
N GLU A 77 -17.40 0.31 1.99
CA GLU A 77 -17.31 0.27 3.45
C GLU A 77 -18.58 0.82 4.11
N ALA A 78 -19.14 1.92 3.59
CA ALA A 78 -20.38 2.49 4.09
C ALA A 78 -21.57 1.54 3.91
N LEU A 79 -21.71 0.95 2.72
CA LEU A 79 -22.77 -0.03 2.44
C LEU A 79 -22.67 -1.26 3.36
N LEU A 80 -21.46 -1.75 3.61
CA LEU A 80 -21.25 -2.88 4.53
C LEU A 80 -21.49 -2.49 6.00
N ALA A 81 -21.19 -1.26 6.40
CA ALA A 81 -21.44 -0.78 7.75
C ALA A 81 -22.93 -0.58 8.06
N GLU A 82 -23.74 -0.35 7.02
CA GLU A 82 -25.20 -0.21 7.11
C GLU A 82 -25.94 -1.54 6.87
N ASP A 83 -25.22 -2.65 6.70
CA ASP A 83 -25.76 -3.96 6.29
C ASP A 83 -26.65 -3.85 5.02
N ASP A 84 -26.31 -2.92 4.12
CA ASP A 84 -27.08 -2.66 2.91
C ASP A 84 -26.84 -3.79 1.89
N VAL A 85 -27.91 -4.49 1.51
CA VAL A 85 -27.92 -5.54 0.49
C VAL A 85 -27.38 -5.08 -0.87
N ARG A 86 -27.35 -3.77 -1.13
CA ARG A 86 -26.74 -3.18 -2.31
C ARG A 86 -25.23 -3.39 -2.38
N ALA A 87 -24.56 -3.72 -1.27
CA ALA A 87 -23.14 -4.02 -1.23
C ALA A 87 -22.72 -5.11 -2.23
N GLY A 88 -23.55 -6.14 -2.45
CA GLY A 88 -23.27 -7.20 -3.43
C GLY A 88 -23.29 -6.73 -4.88
N ALA A 89 -24.30 -5.92 -5.23
CA ALA A 89 -24.40 -5.32 -6.56
C ALA A 89 -23.26 -4.33 -6.79
N TYR A 90 -22.98 -3.48 -5.79
CA TYR A 90 -21.91 -2.50 -5.83
C TYR A 90 -20.52 -3.15 -5.98
N PHE A 91 -20.25 -4.21 -5.21
CA PHE A 91 -19.00 -4.96 -5.32
C PHE A 91 -18.80 -5.52 -6.72
N THR A 92 -19.86 -6.07 -7.33
CA THR A 92 -19.81 -6.64 -8.68
C THR A 92 -19.59 -5.56 -9.74
N GLU A 93 -20.29 -4.42 -9.62
CA GLU A 93 -20.16 -3.28 -10.53
C GLU A 93 -18.76 -2.66 -10.50
N HIS A 94 -18.12 -2.66 -9.34
CA HIS A 94 -16.78 -2.07 -9.13
C HIS A 94 -15.68 -3.11 -8.92
N ALA A 95 -15.90 -4.37 -9.27
CA ALA A 95 -15.01 -5.49 -8.96
C ALA A 95 -13.57 -5.25 -9.43
N ALA A 96 -13.38 -4.72 -10.65
CA ALA A 96 -12.05 -4.42 -11.18
C ALA A 96 -11.29 -3.35 -10.36
N ARG A 97 -11.99 -2.31 -9.88
CA ARG A 97 -11.38 -1.24 -9.08
C ARG A 97 -11.09 -1.70 -7.66
N ILE A 98 -12.00 -2.49 -7.09
CA ILE A 98 -11.83 -3.07 -5.76
C ILE A 98 -10.68 -4.08 -5.77
N ALA A 99 -10.59 -4.93 -6.80
CA ALA A 99 -9.47 -5.86 -6.99
C ALA A 99 -8.14 -5.14 -7.22
N PHE A 100 -8.13 -4.04 -7.97
CA PHE A 100 -6.94 -3.20 -8.14
C PHE A 100 -6.40 -2.67 -6.80
N ALA A 101 -7.29 -2.24 -5.89
CA ALA A 101 -6.88 -1.66 -4.62
C ALA A 101 -6.64 -2.66 -3.47
N LEU A 102 -7.38 -3.78 -3.42
CA LEU A 102 -7.24 -4.80 -2.36
C LEU A 102 -6.40 -6.01 -2.79
N GLY A 103 -6.10 -6.13 -4.07
CA GLY A 103 -5.43 -7.29 -4.64
C GLY A 103 -6.19 -8.59 -4.35
N PRO A 104 -5.50 -9.66 -3.92
CA PRO A 104 -6.11 -10.99 -3.74
C PRO A 104 -7.19 -11.02 -2.64
N VAL A 105 -7.16 -10.09 -1.67
CA VAL A 105 -8.14 -10.03 -0.58
C VAL A 105 -9.54 -9.66 -1.08
N ALA A 106 -9.66 -9.04 -2.26
CA ALA A 106 -10.94 -8.70 -2.87
C ALA A 106 -11.84 -9.93 -3.05
N GLU A 107 -11.29 -11.09 -3.40
CA GLU A 107 -12.08 -12.30 -3.63
C GLU A 107 -12.74 -12.80 -2.35
N ASP A 108 -11.99 -12.80 -1.24
CA ASP A 108 -12.51 -13.21 0.07
C ASP A 108 -13.56 -12.21 0.59
N VAL A 109 -13.36 -10.90 0.39
CA VAL A 109 -14.40 -9.89 0.66
C VAL A 109 -15.66 -10.18 -0.14
N GLY A 110 -15.54 -10.41 -1.46
CA GLY A 110 -16.67 -10.73 -2.33
C GLY A 110 -17.41 -11.99 -1.90
N ARG A 111 -16.70 -13.01 -1.43
CA ARG A 111 -17.29 -14.26 -0.92
C ARG A 111 -18.14 -14.02 0.33
N HIS A 112 -17.66 -13.23 1.28
CA HIS A 112 -18.43 -12.87 2.47
C HIS A 112 -19.67 -12.04 2.11
N ILE A 113 -19.55 -11.08 1.19
CA ILE A 113 -20.68 -10.28 0.71
C ILE A 113 -21.74 -11.17 0.05
N ALA A 114 -21.35 -12.11 -0.80
CA ALA A 114 -22.27 -13.05 -1.45
C ALA A 114 -22.97 -13.98 -0.45
N ALA A 115 -22.35 -14.25 0.70
CA ALA A 115 -22.91 -15.00 1.80
C ALA A 115 -23.74 -14.14 2.78
N PHE A 116 -23.95 -12.85 2.49
CA PHE A 116 -24.59 -11.87 3.39
C PHE A 116 -23.88 -11.70 4.75
N GLN A 117 -22.58 -11.99 4.79
CA GLN A 117 -21.71 -11.86 5.95
C GLN A 117 -21.04 -10.47 5.94
N PHE A 118 -21.85 -9.42 6.12
CA PHE A 118 -21.40 -8.03 5.93
C PHE A 118 -20.40 -7.58 7.00
N VAL A 119 -20.56 -8.02 8.25
CA VAL A 119 -19.65 -7.70 9.35
C VAL A 119 -18.26 -8.31 9.12
N GLU A 120 -18.21 -9.56 8.66
CA GLU A 120 -16.98 -10.26 8.30
C GLU A 120 -16.30 -9.60 7.10
N ALA A 121 -17.07 -9.27 6.06
CA ALA A 121 -16.58 -8.55 4.89
C ALA A 121 -15.99 -7.18 5.26
N LEU A 122 -16.67 -6.43 6.14
CA LEU A 122 -16.23 -5.11 6.62
C LEU A 122 -14.94 -5.20 7.43
N THR A 123 -14.82 -6.22 8.28
CA THR A 123 -13.61 -6.48 9.07
C THR A 123 -12.43 -6.76 8.16
N LEU A 124 -12.61 -7.67 7.20
CA LEU A 124 -11.57 -8.04 6.23
C LEU A 124 -11.15 -6.84 5.37
N LEU A 125 -12.11 -6.03 4.92
CA LEU A 125 -11.86 -4.80 4.16
C LEU A 125 -11.00 -3.81 4.95
N ARG A 126 -11.31 -3.59 6.24
CA ARG A 126 -10.57 -2.68 7.11
C ARG A 126 -9.16 -3.18 7.40
N ASP A 127 -9.02 -4.48 7.63
CA ASP A 127 -7.71 -5.09 7.88
C ASP A 127 -6.82 -5.04 6.63
N ALA A 128 -7.38 -5.30 5.44
CA ALA A 128 -6.68 -5.12 4.18
C ALA A 128 -6.22 -3.66 3.98
N ARG A 129 -7.07 -2.69 4.30
CA ARG A 129 -6.72 -1.25 4.22
C ARG A 129 -5.64 -0.83 5.21
N ARG A 130 -5.61 -1.42 6.41
CA ARG A 130 -4.53 -1.19 7.39
C ARG A 130 -3.23 -1.82 6.94
N ALA A 131 -3.28 -3.05 6.42
CA ALA A 131 -2.13 -3.78 5.90
C ALA A 131 -1.53 -3.10 4.66
N ALA A 132 -2.36 -2.46 3.83
CA ALA A 132 -1.92 -1.67 2.69
C ALA A 132 -1.24 -0.34 3.09
N GLY A 133 -1.39 0.14 4.33
CA GLY A 133 -0.85 1.43 4.78
C GLY A 133 -1.34 2.63 3.95
N PRO A 134 -0.88 3.87 4.20
CA PRO A 134 -1.32 5.04 3.43
C PRO A 134 -0.91 5.03 1.94
N GLY A 135 -0.10 4.05 1.51
CA GLY A 135 0.47 3.93 0.17
C GLY A 135 -0.39 3.21 -0.86
N LEU A 136 -1.61 3.69 -1.11
CA LEU A 136 -2.13 3.56 -2.48
C LEU A 136 -1.22 4.41 -3.37
N PRO A 137 -0.76 3.89 -4.53
CA PRO A 137 0.08 4.67 -5.43
C PRO A 137 -0.65 5.96 -5.79
N THR A 138 -0.07 7.10 -5.40
CA THR A 138 -0.45 8.43 -5.88
C THR A 138 -0.17 8.57 -7.36
#